data_AF-B9Z507-F1
#
_entry.id   AF-B9Z507-F1
#
_cell.length_a   1.000
_cell.length_b   1.000
_cell.length_c   1.000
_cell.angle_alpha   90.00
_cell.angle_beta   90.00
_cell.angle_gamma   90.00
#
_symmetry.space_group_name_H-M   'P 1'
#
loop_
_entity.id
_entity.type
_entity.pdbx_description
1 polymer ?
#
loop_
_entity_poly.entity_id
_entity_poly.type
_entity_poly.pdbx_seq_one_letter_code
_entity_poly.pdbx_strand_id
1 'polypeptide(L)'
;MEKVPYPNTSKHTEFIGGVMIPPGEVRGIDPTHHPKYRAAEAMEETASAMHIVDVLLAGPVSHLLAALPSLAIEDVEQLGEREQEGAARKEVLAAVSERLLEHAAAQHNTTEQGGTGESGAGTAQTGTEQSAGPVIFGVDLAAGADQTGTTTVVVPAPADETTTTAKAAKK
;
A
#
# COMPACT_ATOMS: atom_id res chain seq x y z
N MET A 1 48.29 5.09 19.31
CA MET A 1 47.34 6.19 19.08
C MET A 1 48.07 7.27 18.31
N GLU A 2 47.60 7.56 17.10
CA GLU A 2 48.13 8.64 16.26
C GLU A 2 47.73 9.98 16.88
N LYS A 3 48.69 10.88 17.09
CA LYS A 3 48.44 12.21 17.68
C LYS A 3 48.52 13.26 16.60
N VAL A 4 47.55 14.16 16.56
CA VAL A 4 47.50 15.26 15.59
C VAL A 4 48.09 16.52 16.25
N PRO A 5 49.02 17.23 15.59
CA PRO A 5 49.56 18.48 16.12
C PRO A 5 48.47 19.57 16.13
N TYR A 6 48.24 20.17 17.30
CA TYR A 6 47.31 21.28 17.49
C TYR A 6 48.06 22.53 17.99
N PRO A 7 48.10 23.62 17.20
CA PRO A 7 48.65 24.90 17.63
C PRO A 7 47.63 25.68 18.45
N ASN A 8 47.99 26.10 19.67
CA ASN A 8 47.18 27.05 20.43
C ASN A 8 47.53 28.48 20.00
N THR A 9 46.67 29.08 19.19
CA THR A 9 46.78 30.49 18.74
C THR A 9 46.13 31.50 19.70
N SER A 10 45.50 31.03 20.76
CA SER A 10 44.81 31.87 21.75
C SER A 10 45.78 32.49 22.75
N LYS A 11 45.32 33.53 23.47
CA LYS A 11 46.09 34.22 24.52
C LYS A 11 46.10 33.48 25.87
N HIS A 12 45.39 32.36 25.97
CA HIS A 12 45.19 31.60 27.19
C HIS A 12 45.46 30.12 26.93
N THR A 13 45.70 29.38 28.00
CA THR A 13 45.88 27.93 27.94
C THR A 13 44.59 27.23 27.52
N GLU A 14 44.68 26.34 26.54
CA GLU A 14 43.57 25.50 26.08
C GLU A 14 43.72 24.08 26.60
N PHE A 15 42.59 23.44 26.93
CA PHE A 15 42.54 22.04 27.37
C PHE A 15 41.73 21.23 26.36
N ILE A 16 42.42 20.33 25.63
CA ILE A 16 41.80 19.50 24.59
C ILE A 16 42.07 18.03 24.93
N GLY A 17 41.02 17.24 25.18
CA GLY A 17 41.13 15.80 25.48
C GLY A 17 42.04 15.50 26.69
N GLY A 18 42.07 16.38 27.69
CA GLY A 18 42.94 16.26 28.87
C GLY A 18 44.39 16.74 28.67
N VAL A 19 44.76 17.21 27.48
CA VAL A 19 46.07 17.80 27.21
C VAL A 19 46.00 19.31 27.40
N MET A 20 46.86 19.84 28.27
CA MET A 20 47.05 21.27 28.47
C MET A 20 48.00 21.83 27.41
N ILE A 21 47.58 22.88 26.71
CA ILE A 21 48.31 23.51 25.60
C ILE A 21 48.50 25.00 25.91
N PRO A 22 49.72 25.43 26.30
CA PRO A 22 50.03 26.84 26.55
C PRO A 22 49.85 27.73 25.32
N PRO A 23 49.64 29.04 25.49
CA PRO A 23 49.50 29.97 24.37
C PRO A 23 50.77 30.01 23.51
N GLY A 24 50.62 29.86 22.20
CA GLY A 24 51.73 29.87 21.24
C GLY A 24 52.49 28.54 21.08
N GLU A 25 52.11 27.48 21.80
CA GLU A 25 52.73 26.16 21.70
C GLU A 25 51.91 25.21 20.82
N VAL A 26 52.58 24.21 20.23
CA VAL A 26 51.94 23.11 19.49
C VAL A 26 52.06 21.82 20.28
N ARG A 27 50.94 21.15 20.54
CA ARG A 27 50.94 19.84 21.22
C ARG A 27 50.16 18.80 20.44
N GLY A 28 50.56 17.53 20.58
CA GLY A 28 49.87 16.40 20.00
C GLY A 28 48.64 16.03 20.80
N ILE A 29 47.46 16.17 20.20
CA ILE A 29 46.16 15.80 20.79
C ILE A 29 45.58 14.57 20.08
N ASP A 30 44.57 13.96 20.70
CA ASP A 30 43.80 12.90 20.06
C ASP A 30 42.96 13.46 18.90
N PRO A 31 42.96 12.82 17.71
CA PRO A 31 42.19 13.27 16.55
C PRO A 31 40.70 13.43 16.83
N THR A 32 40.10 12.63 17.73
CA THR A 32 38.67 12.72 18.10
C THR A 32 38.31 13.99 18.86
N HIS A 33 39.30 14.62 19.51
CA HIS A 33 39.14 15.84 20.28
C HIS A 33 39.54 17.08 19.48
N HIS A 34 40.07 16.90 18.27
CA HIS A 34 40.47 18.03 17.42
C HIS A 34 39.22 18.83 17.01
N PRO A 35 39.23 20.18 17.01
CA PRO A 35 38.04 20.97 16.66
C PRO A 35 37.50 20.73 15.24
N LYS A 36 38.38 20.30 14.34
CA LYS A 36 38.03 19.88 12.98
C LYS A 36 37.62 18.40 12.87
N TYR A 37 37.56 17.68 13.98
CA TYR A 37 37.06 16.33 13.99
C TYR A 37 35.59 16.35 13.59
N ARG A 38 35.32 15.69 12.47
CA ARG A 38 33.99 15.23 12.13
C ARG A 38 34.09 13.72 12.29
N ALA A 39 33.40 13.17 13.28
CA ALA A 39 33.08 11.75 13.23
C ALA A 39 32.48 11.53 11.84
N ALA A 40 32.94 10.51 11.11
CA ALA A 40 32.22 10.08 9.92
C ALA A 40 30.78 9.87 10.41
N GLU A 41 29.87 10.75 10.00
CA GLU A 41 28.46 10.58 10.26
C GLU A 41 28.17 9.23 9.63
N ALA A 42 28.02 8.21 10.47
CA ALA A 42 27.29 7.04 10.07
C ALA A 42 25.97 7.62 9.58
N MET A 43 25.79 7.59 8.27
CA MET A 43 24.54 7.88 7.62
C MET A 43 23.60 6.82 8.19
N GLU A 44 23.03 7.08 9.36
CA GLU A 44 21.85 6.40 9.84
C GLU A 44 20.77 6.89 8.90
N GLU A 45 20.70 6.23 7.75
CA GLU A 45 19.50 6.12 6.97
C GLU A 45 18.48 5.53 7.94
N THR A 46 17.76 6.41 8.64
CA THR A 46 16.52 6.07 9.32
C THR A 46 15.51 5.71 8.25
N ALA A 47 15.74 4.58 7.58
CA ALA A 47 14.71 3.87 6.86
C ALA A 47 13.73 3.44 7.94
N SER A 48 12.71 4.26 8.17
CA SER A 48 11.48 3.80 8.81
C SER A 48 11.14 2.47 8.15
N ALA A 49 10.99 1.40 8.93
CA ALA A 49 10.71 0.07 8.38
C ALA A 49 9.45 0.16 7.51
N MET A 50 9.63 0.28 6.19
CA MET A 50 8.55 0.37 5.23
C MET A 50 8.05 -1.05 4.98
N HIS A 51 6.74 -1.22 4.90
CA HIS A 51 6.17 -2.49 4.50
C HIS A 51 6.56 -2.79 3.06
N ILE A 52 6.83 -4.06 2.73
CA ILE A 52 7.26 -4.46 1.37
C ILE A 52 6.26 -4.01 0.30
N VAL A 53 4.96 -4.05 0.63
CA VAL A 53 3.86 -3.59 -0.23
C VAL A 53 3.99 -2.10 -0.58
N ASP A 54 4.40 -1.24 0.36
CA ASP A 54 4.55 0.19 0.12
C ASP A 54 5.70 0.48 -0.86
N VAL A 55 6.79 -0.29 -0.74
CA VAL A 55 7.94 -0.20 -1.65
C VAL A 55 7.55 -0.62 -3.07
N LEU A 56 6.74 -1.67 -3.20
CA LEU A 56 6.27 -2.16 -4.51
C LEU A 56 5.27 -1.21 -5.15
N LEU A 57 4.36 -0.61 -4.38
CA LEU A 57 3.37 0.34 -4.87
C LEU A 57 4.01 1.64 -5.39
N ALA A 58 5.08 2.10 -4.74
CA ALA A 58 5.87 3.24 -5.19
C ALA A 58 6.66 2.96 -6.49
N GLY A 59 6.85 1.68 -6.83
CA GLY A 59 7.57 1.24 -8.02
C GLY A 59 6.73 1.19 -9.31
N PRO A 60 7.38 0.85 -10.44
CA PRO A 60 6.69 0.66 -11.71
C PRO A 60 5.85 -0.62 -11.69
N VAL A 61 4.72 -0.59 -12.43
CA VAL A 61 3.78 -1.72 -12.55
C VAL A 61 4.47 -3.01 -12.99
N SER A 62 5.42 -2.93 -13.93
CA SER A 62 6.14 -4.09 -14.43
C SER A 62 6.93 -4.84 -13.34
N HIS A 63 7.51 -4.11 -12.38
CA HIS A 63 8.24 -4.73 -11.28
C HIS A 63 7.28 -5.34 -10.26
N LEU A 64 6.16 -4.66 -9.98
CA LEU A 64 5.11 -5.18 -9.11
C LEU A 64 4.53 -6.49 -9.66
N LEU A 65 4.17 -6.53 -10.94
CA LEU A 65 3.65 -7.74 -11.59
C LEU A 65 4.66 -8.90 -11.59
N ALA A 66 5.95 -8.60 -11.74
CA ALA A 66 7.02 -9.61 -11.65
C ALA A 66 7.21 -10.14 -10.21
N ALA A 67 6.95 -9.31 -9.20
CA ALA A 67 7.09 -9.70 -7.80
C ALA A 67 5.89 -10.52 -7.28
N LEU A 68 4.68 -10.27 -7.80
CA LEU A 68 3.42 -10.87 -7.33
C LEU A 68 3.46 -12.40 -7.07
N PRO A 69 4.03 -13.24 -7.95
CA PRO A 69 4.06 -14.69 -7.72
C PRO A 69 4.87 -15.12 -6.48
N SER A 70 5.82 -14.27 -6.07
CA SER A 70 6.72 -14.52 -4.93
C SER A 70 6.24 -13.93 -3.61
N LEU A 71 5.19 -13.09 -3.64
CA LEU A 71 4.62 -12.51 -2.43
C LEU A 71 3.82 -13.57 -1.64
N ALA A 72 3.83 -13.42 -0.32
CA ALA A 72 2.93 -14.13 0.56
C ALA A 72 1.48 -13.71 0.29
N ILE A 73 0.51 -14.59 0.54
CA ILE A 73 -0.90 -14.32 0.23
C ILE A 73 -1.41 -13.13 1.06
N GLU A 74 -0.98 -13.01 2.30
CA GLU A 74 -1.29 -11.90 3.19
C GLU A 74 -0.78 -10.55 2.64
N ASP A 75 0.39 -10.55 1.98
CA ASP A 75 0.92 -9.37 1.32
C ASP A 75 0.16 -9.05 0.02
N VAL A 76 -0.32 -10.07 -0.71
CA VAL A 76 -1.14 -9.91 -1.91
C VAL A 76 -2.51 -9.29 -1.57
N GLU A 77 -3.13 -9.69 -0.45
CA GLU A 77 -4.37 -9.09 0.06
C GLU A 77 -4.17 -7.61 0.41
N GLN A 78 -3.13 -7.30 1.21
CA GLN A 78 -2.78 -5.92 1.57
C GLN A 78 -2.45 -5.06 0.35
N LEU A 79 -1.78 -5.63 -0.65
CA LEU A 79 -1.50 -4.96 -1.91
C LEU A 79 -2.79 -4.62 -2.66
N GLY A 80 -3.76 -5.54 -2.67
CA GLY A 80 -5.08 -5.30 -3.25
C GLY A 80 -5.83 -4.14 -2.58
N GLU A 81 -5.89 -4.13 -1.25
CA GLU A 81 -6.55 -3.07 -0.48
C GLU A 81 -5.91 -1.70 -0.72
N ARG A 82 -4.58 -1.60 -0.58
CA ARG A 82 -3.85 -0.33 -0.73
C ARG A 82 -3.86 0.18 -2.18
N GLU A 83 -3.84 -0.70 -3.18
CA GLU A 83 -3.98 -0.29 -4.58
C GLU A 83 -5.40 0.25 -4.86
N GLN A 84 -6.45 -0.31 -4.26
CA GLN A 84 -7.82 0.19 -4.39
C GLN A 84 -8.00 1.58 -3.75
N GLU A 85 -7.37 1.84 -2.62
CA GLU A 85 -7.39 3.15 -1.94
C GLU A 85 -6.57 4.21 -2.67
N GLY A 86 -5.53 3.79 -3.39
CA GLY A 86 -4.59 4.66 -4.09
C GLY A 86 -4.92 4.87 -5.57
N ALA A 87 -4.09 4.28 -6.44
CA ALA A 87 -4.11 4.52 -7.88
C ALA A 87 -5.11 3.65 -8.66
N ALA A 88 -5.58 2.55 -8.05
CA ALA A 88 -6.52 1.58 -8.63
C ALA A 88 -6.15 1.12 -10.04
N ARG A 89 -4.87 0.78 -10.25
CA ARG A 89 -4.36 0.32 -11.55
C ARG A 89 -5.02 -1.01 -11.92
N LYS A 90 -5.78 -1.00 -13.01
CA LYS A 90 -6.58 -2.15 -13.46
C LYS A 90 -5.76 -3.42 -13.66
N GLU A 91 -4.55 -3.29 -14.21
CA GLU A 91 -3.65 -4.43 -14.45
C GLU A 91 -3.18 -5.06 -13.14
N VAL A 92 -2.88 -4.24 -12.13
CA VAL A 92 -2.46 -4.71 -10.80
C VAL A 92 -3.60 -5.40 -10.08
N LEU A 93 -4.78 -4.77 -10.04
CA LEU A 93 -5.97 -5.34 -9.39
C LEU A 93 -6.42 -6.66 -10.06
N ALA A 94 -6.32 -6.74 -11.39
CA ALA A 94 -6.59 -7.97 -12.11
C ALA A 94 -5.61 -9.09 -11.72
N ALA A 95 -4.30 -8.79 -11.69
CA ALA A 95 -3.27 -9.77 -11.32
C ALA A 95 -3.37 -10.21 -9.85
N VAL A 96 -3.71 -9.31 -8.94
CA VAL A 96 -3.99 -9.63 -7.52
C VAL A 96 -5.19 -10.58 -7.43
N SER A 97 -6.28 -10.28 -8.14
CA SER A 97 -7.49 -11.11 -8.14
C SER A 97 -7.20 -12.51 -8.68
N GLU A 98 -6.47 -12.60 -9.80
CA GLU A 98 -6.06 -13.87 -10.40
C GLU A 98 -5.24 -14.71 -9.42
N ARG A 99 -4.26 -14.10 -8.74
CA ARG A 99 -3.42 -14.78 -7.76
C ARG A 99 -4.20 -15.33 -6.57
N LEU A 100 -5.16 -14.56 -6.04
CA LEU A 100 -6.01 -15.01 -4.92
C LEU A 100 -6.92 -16.18 -5.34
N LEU A 101 -7.44 -16.14 -6.57
CA LEU A 101 -8.24 -17.23 -7.13
C LEU A 101 -7.41 -18.50 -7.36
N GLU A 102 -6.19 -18.38 -7.89
CA GLU A 102 -5.26 -19.50 -8.04
C GLU A 102 -4.96 -20.17 -6.70
N HIS A 103 -4.68 -19.37 -5.67
CA HIS A 103 -4.41 -19.88 -4.33
C HIS A 103 -5.64 -20.61 -3.77
N ALA A 104 -6.83 -20.02 -3.86
CA ALA A 104 -8.07 -20.66 -3.41
C ALA A 104 -8.35 -21.98 -4.15
N ALA A 105 -8.13 -22.01 -5.47
CA ALA A 105 -8.27 -23.21 -6.28
C ALA A 105 -7.29 -24.33 -5.85
N ALA A 106 -6.04 -23.97 -5.53
CA ALA A 106 -5.04 -24.91 -5.03
C ALA A 106 -5.41 -25.50 -3.66
N GLN A 107 -5.98 -24.70 -2.76
CA GLN A 107 -6.45 -25.15 -1.45
C GLN A 107 -7.65 -26.12 -1.57
N HIS A 108 -8.59 -25.84 -2.48
CA HIS A 108 -9.76 -26.69 -2.70
C HIS A 108 -9.37 -28.06 -3.29
N ASN A 109 -8.40 -28.09 -4.20
CA ASN A 109 -7.95 -29.33 -4.83
C ASN A 109 -7.15 -30.24 -3.86
N THR A 110 -6.55 -29.66 -2.83
CA THR A 110 -5.77 -30.39 -1.80
C THR A 110 -6.66 -31.06 -0.75
N THR A 111 -7.92 -30.62 -0.60
CA THR A 111 -8.86 -31.17 0.40
C THR A 111 -9.54 -32.46 -0.05
N GLU A 112 -9.48 -32.83 -1.33
CA GLU A 112 -10.17 -34.02 -1.88
C GLU A 112 -9.31 -35.30 -1.90
N GLN A 113 -8.05 -35.28 -1.41
CA GLN A 113 -7.21 -36.47 -1.22
C GLN A 113 -6.94 -36.75 0.26
N GLY A 114 -8.00 -36.96 1.04
CA GLY A 114 -7.81 -37.30 2.46
C GLY A 114 -9.10 -37.49 3.24
N GLY A 115 -10.05 -38.28 2.74
CA GLY A 115 -11.30 -38.54 3.44
C GLY A 115 -11.89 -39.91 3.10
N THR A 116 -11.42 -40.94 3.80
CA THR A 116 -12.02 -42.27 3.89
C THR A 116 -13.54 -42.15 4.09
N GLY A 117 -14.30 -42.85 3.25
CA GLY A 117 -15.76 -42.76 3.24
C GLY A 117 -16.40 -43.19 4.55
N GLU A 118 -17.42 -42.45 4.96
CA GLU A 118 -18.53 -43.02 5.69
C GLU A 118 -19.84 -42.52 5.07
N SER A 119 -20.49 -43.45 4.39
CA SER A 119 -21.80 -43.31 3.78
C SER A 119 -22.86 -43.35 4.87
N GLY A 120 -23.55 -42.24 5.11
CA GLY A 120 -24.68 -42.14 6.05
C GLY A 120 -25.89 -41.53 5.38
N ALA A 121 -26.77 -42.38 4.85
CA ALA A 121 -28.04 -42.03 4.24
C ALA A 121 -29.00 -41.31 5.23
N GLY A 122 -29.82 -40.40 4.69
CA GLY A 122 -30.59 -39.41 5.45
C GLY A 122 -31.82 -39.90 6.21
N THR A 123 -32.64 -38.95 6.68
CA THR A 123 -34.07 -39.19 7.00
C THR A 123 -34.86 -37.89 6.89
N ALA A 124 -36.07 -38.04 6.36
CA ALA A 124 -37.06 -37.04 6.04
C ALA A 124 -37.75 -36.38 7.27
N GLN A 125 -38.15 -35.12 7.08
CA GLN A 125 -39.49 -34.55 7.30
C GLN A 125 -40.43 -35.18 8.36
N THR A 126 -40.85 -34.37 9.35
CA THR A 126 -42.19 -34.30 10.03
C THR A 126 -42.11 -33.19 11.10
N GLY A 127 -42.90 -32.09 11.05
CA GLY A 127 -44.25 -31.93 11.64
C GLY A 127 -44.22 -32.14 13.17
N THR A 128 -44.60 -31.22 14.08
CA THR A 128 -45.86 -30.45 14.15
C THR A 128 -45.85 -29.36 15.25
N GLU A 129 -46.50 -28.24 14.93
CA GLU A 129 -47.43 -27.39 15.72
C GLU A 129 -47.02 -26.74 17.07
N GLN A 130 -47.07 -25.40 17.10
CA GLN A 130 -47.94 -24.74 18.09
C GLN A 130 -48.55 -23.41 17.57
N SER A 131 -49.89 -23.43 17.57
CA SER A 131 -50.86 -22.39 17.26
C SER A 131 -50.88 -21.24 18.28
N ALA A 132 -51.05 -19.99 17.82
CA ALA A 132 -52.01 -19.01 18.36
C ALA A 132 -51.93 -17.61 17.70
N GLY A 133 -52.96 -17.22 16.94
CA GLY A 133 -53.52 -15.85 16.89
C GLY A 133 -52.80 -14.73 16.11
N PRO A 134 -53.54 -13.88 15.35
CA PRO A 134 -52.97 -12.74 14.61
C PRO A 134 -53.05 -11.43 15.42
N VAL A 135 -51.94 -10.68 15.57
CA VAL A 135 -52.00 -9.27 15.98
C VAL A 135 -50.90 -8.46 15.29
N ILE A 136 -51.35 -7.46 14.53
CA ILE A 136 -50.59 -6.43 13.82
C ILE A 136 -50.03 -5.41 14.83
N PHE A 137 -48.74 -5.11 14.74
CA PHE A 137 -48.07 -3.85 15.15
C PHE A 137 -46.82 -3.79 14.25
N GLY A 138 -46.57 -2.84 13.37
CA GLY A 138 -46.90 -1.42 13.38
C GLY A 138 -45.59 -0.64 13.20
N VAL A 139 -45.06 -0.56 11.98
CA VAL A 139 -44.15 0.52 11.57
C VAL A 139 -44.63 1.05 10.23
N ASP A 140 -44.82 2.35 10.26
CA ASP A 140 -45.46 3.26 9.34
C ASP A 140 -44.93 3.15 7.89
N LEU A 141 -45.83 2.77 6.97
CA LEU A 141 -45.64 2.88 5.53
C LEU A 141 -46.76 3.79 4.98
N ALA A 142 -46.53 5.09 5.05
CA ALA A 142 -47.27 6.14 4.35
C ALA A 142 -46.22 7.15 3.85
N ALA A 143 -46.22 7.71 2.64
CA ALA A 143 -47.15 7.71 1.51
C ALA A 143 -46.26 7.86 0.25
N GLY A 144 -46.52 7.18 -0.86
CA GLY A 144 -47.47 7.66 -1.85
C GLY A 144 -46.78 8.57 -2.89
N ALA A 145 -46.39 8.01 -4.04
CA ALA A 145 -46.53 8.60 -5.38
C ALA A 145 -45.77 7.76 -6.40
N ASP A 146 -46.53 6.96 -7.15
CA ASP A 146 -46.50 6.90 -8.60
C ASP A 146 -45.35 7.67 -9.29
N GLN A 147 -44.39 6.95 -9.87
CA GLN A 147 -43.93 7.16 -11.25
C GLN A 147 -42.86 6.14 -11.66
N THR A 148 -43.27 5.22 -12.52
CA THR A 148 -42.38 4.45 -13.38
C THR A 148 -41.71 5.40 -14.39
N GLY A 149 -40.52 5.89 -14.05
CA GLY A 149 -39.67 6.65 -14.95
C GLY A 149 -38.92 5.71 -15.90
N THR A 150 -39.54 5.34 -17.01
CA THR A 150 -38.83 4.77 -18.16
C THR A 150 -37.94 5.86 -18.77
N THR A 151 -36.65 5.89 -18.43
CA THR A 151 -35.68 6.73 -19.14
C THR A 151 -35.46 6.16 -20.54
N THR A 152 -36.25 6.63 -21.49
CA THR A 152 -35.97 6.50 -22.92
C THR A 152 -34.75 7.36 -23.22
N VAL A 153 -33.61 6.71 -23.49
CA VAL A 153 -32.47 7.34 -24.15
C VAL A 153 -32.90 7.62 -25.59
N VAL A 154 -33.33 8.85 -25.86
CA VAL A 154 -33.46 9.36 -27.22
C VAL A 154 -32.05 9.63 -27.73
N VAL A 155 -31.61 8.81 -28.67
CA VAL A 155 -30.44 9.07 -29.52
C VAL A 155 -30.82 10.20 -30.47
N PRO A 156 -30.19 11.39 -30.42
CA PRO A 156 -30.27 12.32 -31.53
C PRO A 156 -29.43 11.77 -32.69
N ALA A 157 -30.09 11.60 -33.83
CA ALA A 157 -29.48 11.26 -35.11
C ALA A 157 -28.42 12.30 -35.52
N PRO A 158 -27.39 11.89 -36.28
CA PRO A 158 -26.31 12.78 -36.73
C PRO A 158 -26.86 13.85 -37.67
N ALA A 159 -26.68 15.11 -37.30
CA ALA A 159 -26.83 16.23 -38.21
C ALA A 159 -25.65 16.21 -39.19
N ASP A 160 -26.02 16.14 -40.46
CA ASP A 160 -25.21 16.37 -41.65
C ASP A 160 -24.52 17.75 -41.54
N GLU A 161 -23.21 17.78 -41.28
CA GLU A 161 -22.38 18.95 -41.54
C GLU A 161 -21.44 18.63 -42.70
N THR A 162 -21.91 19.05 -43.87
CA THR A 162 -21.12 19.21 -45.08
C THR A 162 -20.04 20.28 -44.87
N THR A 163 -18.80 19.89 -45.19
CA THR A 163 -17.79 20.67 -45.90
C THR A 163 -17.74 22.19 -45.67
N THR A 164 -16.68 22.70 -45.02
CA THR A 164 -15.92 23.86 -45.52
C THR A 164 -14.52 23.92 -44.91
N THR A 165 -13.54 23.67 -45.76
CA THR A 165 -12.14 24.13 -45.66
C THR A 165 -12.04 25.65 -45.84
N ALA A 166 -11.33 26.36 -44.95
CA ALA A 166 -10.53 27.57 -45.26
C ALA A 166 -9.76 27.99 -44.00
N LYS A 167 -8.44 27.78 -43.93
CA LYS A 167 -7.33 28.62 -44.45
C LYS A 167 -6.97 29.77 -43.51
N ALA A 168 -5.71 29.69 -43.09
CA ALA A 168 -4.90 30.61 -42.31
C ALA A 168 -5.12 32.11 -42.56
N ALA A 169 -5.11 32.88 -41.47
CA ALA A 169 -4.72 34.29 -41.47
C ALA A 169 -3.83 34.56 -40.24
N LYS A 170 -2.53 34.66 -40.50
CA LYS A 170 -1.53 35.19 -39.57
C LYS A 170 -0.84 36.32 -40.32
N LYS A 171 -1.17 37.56 -39.98
CA LYS A 171 -0.33 38.72 -40.22
C LYS A 171 -0.70 39.82 -39.25
#